data_AF-A0A933P230-F1
#
_entry.id   AF-A0A933P230-F1
#
_cell.length_a   1.000
_cell.length_b   1.000
_cell.length_c   1.000
_cell.angle_alpha   90.00
_cell.angle_beta   90.00
_cell.angle_gamma   90.00
#
_symmetry.space_group_name_H-M   'P 1'
#
loop_
_entity.id
_entity.type
_entity.pdbx_description
1 polymer ?
#
loop_
_entity_poly.entity_id
_entity_poly.type
_entity_poly.pdbx_seq_one_letter_code
_entity_poly.pdbx_strand_id
1 'polypeptide(L)'
;IFCNLIDFDMLYGHRRDVIGFANALMEFDQMLPKIKSLMDQNDLLFICADHGNDPTFRGTDHTREYSPLLGWSPNLRKLRNMDIRNSSDLGATVFEALVGHSCNLKHLSGKSFLTEILC
;
A
#
# COMPACT_ATOMS: atom_id res chain seq x y z
N ILE A 1 -4.21 -0.03 12.06
CA ILE A 1 -2.92 0.70 12.16
C ILE A 1 -2.69 1.39 10.82
N PHE A 2 -2.21 2.64 10.81
CA PHE A 2 -1.76 3.31 9.59
C PHE A 2 -0.33 3.81 9.81
N CYS A 3 0.62 3.30 9.03
CA CYS A 3 2.05 3.59 9.13
C CYS A 3 2.54 4.19 7.81
N ASN A 4 3.43 5.18 7.91
CA ASN A 4 4.14 5.75 6.77
C ASN A 4 5.65 5.51 6.95
N LEU A 5 6.30 4.92 5.93
CA LEU A 5 7.74 4.66 5.92
C LEU A 5 8.42 5.73 5.06
N ILE A 6 8.79 6.85 5.69
CA ILE A 6 9.13 8.09 4.97
C ILE A 6 10.55 8.11 4.36
N ASP A 7 11.43 7.19 4.75
CA ASP A 7 12.84 7.22 4.35
C ASP A 7 13.03 7.09 2.83
N PHE A 8 12.17 6.32 2.15
CA PHE A 8 12.14 6.21 0.68
C PHE A 8 12.08 7.58 0.00
N ASP A 9 11.32 8.49 0.56
CA ASP A 9 11.10 9.82 0.02
C ASP A 9 12.19 10.81 0.49
N MET A 10 12.32 10.96 1.81
CA MET A 10 13.12 12.02 2.44
C MET A 10 14.63 11.77 2.34
N LEU A 11 15.07 10.50 2.41
CA LEU A 11 16.49 10.16 2.41
C LEU A 11 17.00 9.76 1.02
N TYR A 12 16.16 9.15 0.18
CA TYR A 12 16.62 8.53 -1.06
C TYR A 12 16.01 9.15 -2.33
N GLY A 13 14.68 9.30 -2.40
CA GLY A 13 13.97 9.82 -3.56
C GLY A 13 14.38 11.24 -3.93
N HIS A 14 14.17 12.20 -3.02
CA HIS A 14 14.54 13.61 -3.23
C HIS A 14 16.05 13.82 -3.47
N ARG A 15 16.89 12.90 -2.97
CA ARG A 15 18.35 12.95 -3.12
C ARG A 15 18.88 12.23 -4.35
N ARG A 16 18.00 11.57 -5.12
CA ARG A 16 18.35 10.76 -6.29
C ARG A 16 19.41 9.69 -5.99
N ASP A 17 19.31 9.10 -4.79
CA ASP A 17 20.20 8.02 -4.36
C ASP A 17 19.58 6.67 -4.69
N VAL A 18 19.91 6.16 -5.88
CA VAL A 18 19.41 4.87 -6.39
C VAL A 18 19.83 3.69 -5.49
N ILE A 19 21.06 3.71 -4.98
CA ILE A 19 21.60 2.61 -4.18
C ILE A 19 20.95 2.61 -2.79
N GLY A 20 20.82 3.79 -2.17
CA GLY A 20 20.12 3.94 -0.90
C GLY A 20 18.65 3.52 -1.00
N PHE A 21 17.96 3.93 -2.07
CA PHE A 21 16.57 3.54 -2.30
C PHE A 21 16.42 2.02 -2.42
N ALA A 22 17.28 1.37 -3.22
CA ALA A 22 17.26 -0.08 -3.40
C ALA A 22 17.55 -0.84 -2.09
N ASN A 23 18.52 -0.37 -1.29
CA ASN A 23 18.84 -0.96 0.01
C ASN A 23 17.66 -0.84 0.98
N ALA A 24 17.02 0.33 1.06
CA ALA A 24 15.84 0.52 1.90
C ALA A 24 14.68 -0.40 1.51
N LEU A 25 14.48 -0.66 0.21
CA LEU A 25 13.46 -1.59 -0.26
C LEU A 25 13.78 -3.02 0.20
N MET A 26 15.04 -3.45 0.11
CA MET A 26 15.47 -4.78 0.59
C MET A 26 15.35 -4.91 2.11
N GLU A 27 15.66 -3.86 2.87
CA GLU A 27 15.49 -3.85 4.33
C GLU A 27 14.02 -3.97 4.73
N PHE A 28 13.13 -3.24 4.05
CA PHE A 28 11.68 -3.38 4.28
C PHE A 28 11.18 -4.80 3.93
N ASP A 29 11.61 -5.36 2.81
CA ASP A 29 11.24 -6.73 2.40
C ASP A 29 11.61 -7.77 3.47
N GLN A 30 12.81 -7.64 4.06
CA GLN A 30 13.27 -8.51 5.16
C GLN A 30 12.41 -8.42 6.42
N MET A 31 11.68 -7.32 6.63
CA MET A 31 10.76 -7.16 7.77
C MET A 31 9.41 -7.84 7.56
N LEU A 32 8.99 -8.07 6.31
CA LEU A 32 7.66 -8.61 5.98
C LEU A 32 7.36 -9.97 6.64
N PRO A 33 8.29 -10.95 6.70
CA PRO A 33 8.04 -12.20 7.42
C PRO A 33 7.70 -11.99 8.90
N LYS A 34 8.40 -11.06 9.57
CA LYS A 34 8.15 -10.74 10.98
C LYS A 34 6.78 -10.09 11.16
N ILE A 35 6.41 -9.13 10.30
CA ILE A 35 5.09 -8.50 10.32
C ILE A 35 4.00 -9.57 10.18
N LYS A 36 4.10 -10.43 9.17
CA LYS A 36 3.13 -11.51 8.90
C LYS A 36 3.01 -12.49 10.07
N SER A 37 4.11 -12.79 10.77
CA SER A 37 4.11 -13.72 11.91
C SER A 37 3.38 -13.18 13.15
N LEU A 38 3.19 -11.85 13.24
CA LEU A 38 2.55 -11.17 14.36
C LEU A 38 1.06 -10.87 14.09
N MET A 39 0.54 -11.20 12.92
CA MET A 39 -0.83 -10.91 12.51
C MET A 39 -1.78 -12.04 12.93
N ASP A 40 -2.96 -11.65 13.42
CA ASP A 40 -4.04 -12.56 13.76
C ASP A 40 -4.85 -12.96 12.51
N GLN A 41 -5.63 -14.05 12.62
CA GLN A 41 -6.38 -14.64 11.51
C GLN A 41 -7.35 -13.66 10.80
N ASN A 42 -7.82 -12.63 11.50
CA ASN A 42 -8.75 -11.64 10.96
C ASN A 42 -8.04 -10.36 10.46
N ASP A 43 -6.72 -10.28 10.56
CA ASP A 43 -5.99 -9.10 10.15
C ASP A 43 -5.85 -9.02 8.62
N LEU A 44 -5.82 -7.77 8.15
CA LEU A 44 -5.56 -7.40 6.76
C LEU A 44 -4.31 -6.52 6.72
N LEU A 45 -3.39 -6.83 5.80
CA LEU A 45 -2.23 -6.02 5.47
C LEU A 45 -2.42 -5.44 4.08
N PHE A 46 -2.31 -4.11 3.98
CA PHE A 46 -2.24 -3.39 2.72
C PHE A 46 -0.91 -2.65 2.64
N ILE A 47 -0.24 -2.74 1.49
CA ILE A 47 0.98 -1.98 1.18
C ILE A 47 0.71 -1.17 -0.08
N CYS A 48 0.92 0.14 0.01
CA CYS A 48 0.79 1.09 -1.09
C CYS A 48 1.79 2.24 -0.94
N ALA A 49 1.82 3.10 -1.94
CA ALA A 49 2.47 4.40 -1.95
C ALA A 49 1.43 5.49 -2.26
N ASP A 50 1.79 6.74 -1.97
CA ASP A 50 0.98 7.93 -2.22
C ASP A 50 1.37 8.65 -3.51
N HIS A 51 2.64 8.54 -3.92
CA HIS A 51 3.17 9.04 -5.19
C HIS A 51 4.44 8.30 -5.62
N GLY A 52 5.03 8.71 -6.75
CA GLY A 52 6.38 8.31 -7.14
C GLY A 52 7.43 9.31 -6.64
N ASN A 53 8.66 8.84 -6.50
CA ASN A 53 9.84 9.70 -6.34
C ASN A 53 11.07 9.01 -6.95
N ASP A 54 11.08 8.89 -8.28
CA ASP A 54 12.08 8.13 -9.05
C ASP A 54 13.52 8.66 -8.81
N PRO A 55 14.42 7.88 -8.18
CA PRO A 55 15.76 8.33 -7.86
C PRO A 55 16.66 8.48 -9.10
N THR A 56 16.22 8.06 -10.29
CA THR A 56 16.92 8.24 -11.56
C THR A 56 16.42 9.45 -12.35
N PHE A 57 15.32 10.08 -11.91
CA PHE A 57 14.70 11.19 -12.61
C PHE A 57 15.49 12.49 -12.41
N ARG A 58 15.32 13.43 -13.36
CA ARG A 58 15.92 14.77 -13.25
C ARG A 58 15.22 15.62 -12.18
N GLY A 59 15.91 16.65 -11.70
CA GLY A 59 15.40 17.52 -10.63
C GLY A 59 15.30 16.78 -9.29
N THR A 60 14.56 17.32 -8.34
CA THR A 60 14.49 16.79 -6.97
C THR A 60 13.07 16.61 -6.45
N ASP A 61 12.04 16.88 -7.27
CA ASP A 61 10.63 16.79 -6.84
C ASP A 61 10.04 15.40 -7.17
N HIS A 62 8.85 15.13 -6.66
CA HIS A 62 8.09 13.90 -6.86
C HIS A 62 7.78 13.65 -8.35
N THR A 63 7.54 12.38 -8.67
CA THR A 63 7.11 11.91 -9.99
C THR A 63 5.65 11.44 -9.94
N ARG A 64 4.90 11.70 -11.02
CA ARG A 64 3.49 11.29 -11.13
C ARG A 64 3.41 9.87 -11.67
N GLU A 65 3.35 8.90 -10.76
CA GLU A 65 3.36 7.48 -11.08
C GLU A 65 2.13 6.75 -10.54
N TYR A 66 1.85 5.56 -11.10
CA TYR A 66 0.96 4.62 -10.44
C TYR A 66 1.63 4.06 -9.19
N SER A 67 0.89 3.99 -8.09
CA SER A 67 1.34 3.31 -6.87
C SER A 67 1.09 1.80 -6.97
N PRO A 68 1.96 0.95 -6.38
CA PRO A 68 1.60 -0.43 -6.10
C PRO A 68 0.42 -0.52 -5.12
N LEU A 69 -0.33 -1.61 -5.20
CA LEU A 69 -1.32 -2.00 -4.21
C LEU A 69 -1.20 -3.50 -3.97
N LEU A 70 -0.75 -3.87 -2.77
CA LEU A 70 -0.66 -5.26 -2.34
C LEU A 70 -1.61 -5.47 -1.16
N GLY A 71 -2.40 -6.54 -1.20
CA GLY A 71 -3.29 -6.96 -0.12
C GLY A 71 -2.94 -8.37 0.34
N TRP A 72 -2.89 -8.59 1.65
CA TRP A 72 -2.61 -9.89 2.24
C TRP A 72 -3.39 -10.10 3.55
N SER A 73 -3.67 -11.36 3.87
CA SER A 73 -4.27 -11.80 5.13
C SER A 73 -3.82 -13.23 5.43
N PRO A 74 -3.73 -13.66 6.70
CA PRO A 74 -3.49 -15.07 7.03
C PRO A 74 -4.53 -16.02 6.42
N ASN A 75 -5.77 -15.55 6.25
CA ASN A 75 -6.87 -16.32 5.67
C ASN A 75 -7.03 -16.15 4.15
N LEU A 76 -6.06 -15.51 3.48
CA LEU A 76 -6.13 -15.30 2.03
C LEU A 76 -6.14 -16.64 1.30
N ARG A 77 -7.27 -16.96 0.66
CA ARG A 77 -7.48 -18.26 -0.02
C ARG A 77 -6.84 -18.33 -1.40
N LYS A 78 -6.80 -17.22 -2.12
CA LYS A 78 -6.33 -17.18 -3.51
C LYS A 78 -5.70 -15.83 -3.84
N LEU A 79 -4.56 -15.87 -4.53
CA LEU A 79 -3.96 -14.68 -5.14
C LEU A 79 -4.79 -14.26 -6.36
N ARG A 80 -5.09 -12.96 -6.45
CA ARG A 80 -5.83 -12.36 -7.56
C ARG A 80 -5.13 -11.09 -8.02
N ASN A 81 -5.19 -10.82 -9.32
CA ASN A 81 -4.89 -9.50 -9.83
C ASN A 81 -6.10 -8.60 -9.54
N MET A 82 -5.86 -7.45 -8.92
CA MET A 82 -6.90 -6.50 -8.53
C MET A 82 -7.16 -5.45 -9.62
N ASP A 83 -6.48 -5.54 -10.77
CA ASP A 83 -6.47 -4.52 -11.82
C ASP A 83 -6.06 -3.14 -11.30
N ILE A 84 -6.18 -2.11 -12.13
CA ILE A 84 -5.87 -0.73 -11.75
C ILE A 84 -7.01 -0.20 -10.85
N ARG A 85 -6.63 0.37 -9.71
CA ARG A 85 -7.54 0.96 -8.72
C ARG A 85 -7.26 2.44 -8.52
N ASN A 86 -8.26 3.17 -8.05
CA ASN A 86 -8.07 4.52 -7.54
C ASN A 86 -7.50 4.46 -6.12
N SER A 87 -6.70 5.45 -5.73
CA SER A 87 -6.18 5.52 -4.35
C SER A 87 -7.29 5.55 -3.29
N SER A 88 -8.45 6.11 -3.64
CA SER A 88 -9.63 6.14 -2.77
C SER A 88 -10.32 4.78 -2.58
N ASP A 89 -10.10 3.82 -3.48
CA ASP A 89 -10.67 2.46 -3.37
C ASP A 89 -10.11 1.72 -2.15
N LEU A 90 -8.84 1.96 -1.81
CA LEU A 90 -8.23 1.41 -0.58
C LEU A 90 -8.90 2.00 0.67
N GLY A 91 -9.16 3.31 0.68
CA GLY A 91 -9.89 3.96 1.78
C GLY A 91 -11.30 3.39 1.98
N ALA A 92 -12.03 3.19 0.88
CA ALA A 92 -13.36 2.56 0.91
C ALA A 92 -13.31 1.11 1.45
N THR A 93 -12.27 0.36 1.05
CA THR A 93 -12.05 -1.03 1.51
C THR A 93 -11.73 -1.09 3.01
N VAL A 94 -10.84 -0.22 3.50
CA VAL A 94 -10.50 -0.12 4.93
C VAL A 94 -11.72 0.25 5.76
N PHE A 95 -12.54 1.20 5.28
CA PHE A 95 -13.80 1.55 5.94
C PHE A 95 -14.73 0.35 6.07
N GLU A 96 -14.98 -0.36 4.96
CA GLU A 96 -15.86 -1.53 4.97
C GLU A 96 -15.34 -2.63 5.89
N ALA A 97 -14.02 -2.87 5.92
CA ALA A 97 -13.41 -3.89 6.78
C ALA A 97 -13.56 -3.58 8.27
N LEU A 98 -13.49 -2.30 8.66
CA LEU A 98 -13.59 -1.88 10.06
C LEU A 98 -15.04 -1.77 10.55
N VAL A 99 -15.96 -1.37 9.66
CA VAL A 99 -17.34 -1.03 10.04
C VAL A 99 -18.35 -2.14 9.67
N GLY A 100 -17.99 -3.03 8.73
CA GLY A 100 -18.82 -4.15 8.31
C GLY A 100 -19.90 -3.81 7.28
N HIS A 101 -19.91 -2.58 6.75
CA HIS A 101 -20.77 -2.17 5.64
C HIS A 101 -20.09 -1.12 4.77
N SER A 102 -20.48 -1.02 3.50
CA SER A 102 -19.92 -0.01 2.60
C SER A 102 -20.32 1.41 3.02
N CYS A 103 -19.48 2.39 2.67
CA CYS A 103 -19.74 3.78 2.95
C CYS A 103 -20.78 4.36 1.96
N ASN A 104 -21.92 4.82 2.48
CA ASN A 104 -22.99 5.45 1.69
C ASN A 104 -22.92 6.99 1.69
N LEU A 105 -21.81 7.58 2.14
CA LEU A 105 -21.61 9.02 2.09
C LEU A 105 -21.40 9.45 0.64
N LYS A 106 -22.40 10.16 0.08
CA LYS A 106 -22.45 10.62 -1.32
C LYS A 106 -21.22 11.42 -1.79
N HIS A 107 -20.37 11.89 -0.86
CA HIS A 107 -19.21 12.73 -1.15
C HIS A 107 -17.86 12.01 -1.03
N LEU A 108 -17.83 10.78 -0.51
CA LEU A 108 -16.59 10.01 -0.47
C LEU A 108 -16.45 9.22 -1.77
N SER A 109 -15.32 9.43 -2.44
CA SER A 109 -14.95 8.68 -3.63
C SER A 109 -14.36 7.33 -3.25
N GLY A 110 -14.40 6.37 -4.16
CA GLY A 110 -13.79 5.05 -3.99
C GLY A 110 -14.80 3.91 -4.03
N LYS A 111 -14.38 2.77 -4.56
CA LYS A 111 -15.14 1.52 -4.61
C LYS A 111 -14.38 0.46 -3.83
N SER A 112 -14.98 0.00 -2.74
CA SER A 112 -14.43 -1.09 -1.93
C SER A 112 -14.21 -2.35 -2.79
N PHE A 113 -13.12 -3.04 -2.50
CA PHE A 113 -12.76 -4.33 -3.10
C PHE A 113 -12.59 -5.41 -2.03
N LEU A 114 -13.13 -5.20 -0.83
CA LEU A 114 -12.96 -6.11 0.31
C LEU A 114 -13.43 -7.54 0.00
N THR A 115 -14.58 -7.65 -0.66
CA THR A 115 -15.17 -8.95 -1.05
C THR A 115 -14.30 -9.72 -2.03
N GLU A 116 -13.51 -9.02 -2.85
CA GLU A 116 -12.59 -9.64 -3.81
C GLU A 116 -11.39 -10.30 -3.10
N ILE A 117 -11.09 -9.89 -1.86
CA ILE A 117 -9.99 -10.41 -1.02
C ILE A 117 -10.46 -11.55 -0.13
N LEU A 118 -11.66 -11.45 0.45
CA LEU A 118 -12.18 -12.43 1.41
C LEU A 118 -12.85 -13.65 0.75
N CYS A 119 -13.12 -13.61 -0.56
CA CYS A 119 -13.77 -14.70 -1.31
C CYS A 119 -12.80 -15.66 -2.03
#